data_AF-I0ALZ9-F1
#
_entry.id   AF-I0ALZ9-F1
#
_cell.length_a   1.000
_cell.length_b   1.000
_cell.length_c   1.000
_cell.angle_alpha   90.00
_cell.angle_beta   90.00
_cell.angle_gamma   90.00
#
_symmetry.space_group_name_H-M   'P 1'
#
loop_
_entity.id
_entity.type
_entity.pdbx_description
1 polymer ?
#
loop_
_entity_poly.entity_id
_entity_poly.type
_entity_poly.pdbx_seq_one_letter_code
_entity_poly.pdbx_strand_id
1 'polypeptide(L)'
;MSNNSKHEKKYCPKCGKAFECKPGNITQCQCFGVPLNSEELYFIKEIYDDCLCADCMLKMKQVYKEKRILKYYSSITQDDI
;
A
#
# COMPACT_ATOMS: atom_id res chain seq x y z
N MET A 1 -28.38 19.65 -20.65
CA MET A 1 -27.21 18.74 -20.66
C MET A 1 -26.05 19.44 -20.00
N SER A 2 -25.69 19.04 -18.79
CA SER A 2 -24.37 19.23 -18.16
C SER A 2 -24.49 18.74 -16.72
N ASN A 3 -23.80 17.67 -16.36
CA ASN A 3 -23.33 17.57 -14.99
C ASN A 3 -21.91 17.02 -15.00
N ASN A 4 -21.05 17.86 -14.45
CA ASN A 4 -19.61 17.86 -14.51
C ASN A 4 -19.11 16.66 -13.69
N SER A 5 -18.58 15.61 -14.35
CA SER A 5 -17.89 14.52 -13.68
C SER A 5 -16.55 15.02 -13.12
N LYS A 6 -16.60 15.83 -12.07
CA LYS A 6 -15.44 16.14 -11.23
C LYS A 6 -15.13 14.89 -10.41
N HIS A 7 -14.44 13.93 -11.03
CA HIS A 7 -13.78 12.87 -10.29
C HIS A 7 -12.78 13.54 -9.35
N GLU A 8 -13.03 13.45 -8.04
CA GLU A 8 -12.10 13.94 -7.03
C GLU A 8 -10.77 13.21 -7.22
N LYS A 9 -9.72 13.96 -7.60
CA LYS A 9 -8.38 13.40 -7.76
C LYS A 9 -7.90 12.98 -6.39
N LYS A 10 -7.70 11.68 -6.20
CA LYS A 10 -7.12 11.16 -4.96
C LYS A 10 -5.61 11.36 -4.97
N TYR A 11 -5.06 11.77 -3.84
CA TYR A 11 -3.62 11.95 -3.67
C TYR A 11 -3.09 10.88 -2.72
N CYS A 12 -2.00 10.23 -3.09
CA CYS A 12 -1.39 9.17 -2.29
C CYS A 12 -0.79 9.79 -1.01
N PRO A 13 -1.21 9.38 0.20
CA PRO A 13 -0.72 9.99 1.45
C PRO A 13 0.78 9.72 1.67
N LYS A 14 1.35 8.68 1.05
CA LYS A 14 2.78 8.37 1.14
C LYS A 14 3.67 9.28 0.29
N CYS A 15 3.24 9.66 -0.92
CA CYS A 15 4.11 10.35 -1.88
C CYS A 15 3.54 11.65 -2.45
N GLY A 16 2.31 12.01 -2.10
CA GLY A 16 1.63 13.22 -2.57
C GLY A 16 1.22 13.20 -4.04
N LYS A 17 1.47 12.12 -4.79
CA LYS A 17 1.10 12.05 -6.21
C LYS A 17 -0.38 11.74 -6.38
N ALA A 18 -1.02 12.41 -7.33
CA ALA A 18 -2.37 12.06 -7.77
C ALA A 18 -2.37 10.67 -8.42
N PHE A 19 -3.42 9.88 -8.19
CA PHE A 19 -3.57 8.55 -8.78
C PHE A 19 -5.03 8.17 -8.97
N GLU A 20 -5.27 7.17 -9.84
CA GLU A 20 -6.62 6.67 -10.09
C GLU A 20 -7.07 5.73 -8.97
N CYS A 21 -8.11 6.13 -8.25
CA CYS A 21 -8.74 5.36 -7.19
C CYS A 21 -10.25 5.36 -7.38
N LYS A 22 -10.79 4.21 -7.78
CA LYS A 22 -12.23 3.95 -7.99
C LYS A 22 -12.68 2.80 -7.10
N PRO A 23 -12.88 2.98 -5.79
CA PRO A 23 -13.27 1.88 -4.90
C PRO A 23 -14.59 1.20 -5.32
N GLY A 24 -15.51 1.94 -5.94
CA GLY A 24 -16.75 1.38 -6.53
C GLY A 24 -16.56 0.59 -7.83
N ASN A 25 -15.37 0.63 -8.43
CA ASN A 25 -14.97 -0.18 -9.57
C ASN A 25 -13.49 -0.58 -9.40
N ILE A 26 -13.24 -1.48 -8.45
CA ILE A 26 -11.90 -1.81 -7.96
C ILE A 26 -10.95 -2.22 -9.09
N THR A 27 -11.43 -2.86 -10.16
CA THR A 27 -10.61 -3.28 -11.30
C THR A 27 -10.00 -2.11 -12.08
N GLN A 28 -10.54 -0.90 -11.90
CA GLN A 28 -10.03 0.35 -12.46
C GLN A 28 -9.14 1.15 -11.49
N CYS A 29 -8.93 0.69 -10.25
CA CYS A 29 -7.95 1.30 -9.35
C CYS A 29 -6.53 0.97 -9.79
N GLN A 30 -5.61 1.92 -9.69
CA GLN A 30 -4.18 1.62 -9.87
C GLN A 30 -3.66 0.57 -8.87
N CYS A 31 -4.22 0.53 -7.65
CA CYS A 31 -3.79 -0.45 -6.64
C CYS A 31 -4.21 -1.90 -6.97
N PHE A 32 -5.18 -2.12 -7.87
CA PHE A 32 -5.69 -3.47 -8.18
C PHE A 32 -4.63 -4.37 -8.84
N GLY A 33 -3.74 -3.78 -9.65
CA GLY A 33 -2.64 -4.50 -10.28
C GLY A 33 -1.51 -4.89 -9.34
N VAL A 34 -1.58 -4.54 -8.05
CA VAL A 34 -0.54 -4.85 -7.06
C VAL A 34 -1.00 -6.01 -6.17
N PRO A 35 -0.53 -7.25 -6.43
CA PRO A 35 -0.91 -8.40 -5.62
C PRO A 35 -0.27 -8.30 -4.23
N LEU A 36 -1.09 -8.34 -3.19
CA LEU A 36 -0.67 -8.38 -1.78
C LEU A 36 -1.32 -9.58 -1.09
N ASN A 37 -0.58 -10.23 -0.18
CA ASN A 37 -1.17 -11.19 0.74
C ASN A 37 -1.82 -10.47 1.95
N SER A 38 -2.53 -11.22 2.79
CA SER A 38 -3.27 -10.67 3.94
C SER A 38 -2.37 -9.96 4.96
N GLU A 39 -1.16 -10.46 5.20
CA GLU A 39 -0.24 -9.85 6.16
C GLU A 39 0.38 -8.56 5.61
N GLU A 40 0.75 -8.55 4.33
CA GLU A 40 1.23 -7.35 3.62
C GLU A 40 0.16 -6.25 3.63
N LEU A 41 -1.10 -6.62 3.38
CA LEU A 41 -2.23 -5.69 3.44
C LEU A 41 -2.48 -5.16 4.86
N TYR A 42 -2.41 -6.03 5.88
CA TYR A 42 -2.57 -5.63 7.27
C TYR A 42 -1.48 -4.63 7.69
N PHE A 43 -0.21 -4.93 7.37
CA PHE A 43 0.92 -4.04 7.63
C PHE A 43 0.73 -2.65 7.01
N ILE A 44 0.20 -2.56 5.78
CA ILE A 44 -0.08 -1.27 5.15
C ILE A 44 -1.17 -0.51 5.89
N LYS A 45 -2.25 -1.20 6.29
CA LYS A 45 -3.40 -0.60 7.01
C LYS A 45 -3.04 -0.09 8.41
N GLU A 46 -2.01 -0.65 9.05
CA GLU A 46 -1.50 -0.13 10.32
C GLU A 46 -0.83 1.25 10.17
N ILE A 47 -0.38 1.61 8.96
CA ILE A 47 0.43 2.81 8.70
C ILE A 47 -0.36 3.88 7.95
N TYR A 48 -1.24 3.47 7.04
CA TYR A 48 -2.05 4.36 6.22
C TYR A 48 -3.52 4.00 6.33
N ASP A 49 -4.34 4.99 6.67
CA ASP A 49 -5.80 4.92 6.76
C ASP A 49 -6.48 5.10 5.40
N ASP A 50 -5.72 5.48 4.37
CA ASP A 50 -6.22 5.71 3.02
C ASP A 50 -5.43 4.97 1.91
N CYS A 51 -5.99 4.93 0.71
CA CYS A 51 -5.42 4.23 -0.44
C CYS A 51 -4.06 4.79 -0.87
N LEU A 52 -3.12 3.90 -1.19
CA LEU A 52 -1.84 4.24 -1.80
C LEU A 52 -1.88 4.02 -3.32
N CYS A 53 -1.08 4.79 -4.07
CA CYS A 53 -0.83 4.52 -5.48
C CYS A 53 -0.05 3.21 -5.67
N ALA A 54 -0.07 2.66 -6.90
CA ALA A 54 0.57 1.38 -7.22
C ALA A 54 2.06 1.34 -6.82
N ASP A 55 2.82 2.40 -7.15
CA ASP A 55 4.24 2.51 -6.80
C ASP A 55 4.48 2.44 -5.29
N CYS A 56 3.62 3.10 -4.52
CA CYS A 56 3.71 3.11 -3.07
C CYS A 56 3.30 1.76 -2.48
N MET A 57 2.29 1.09 -3.03
CA MET A 57 1.92 -0.28 -2.64
C MET A 57 3.06 -1.26 -2.87
N LEU A 58 3.75 -1.19 -4.03
CA LEU A 58 4.93 -2.02 -4.33
C LEU A 58 6.09 -1.75 -3.36
N LYS A 59 6.35 -0.48 -3.05
CA LYS A 59 7.37 -0.10 -2.05
C LYS A 59 7.02 -0.65 -0.67
N MET A 60 5.76 -0.54 -0.24
CA MET A 60 5.33 -1.08 1.06
C MET A 60 5.43 -2.60 1.12
N LYS A 61 5.17 -3.30 0.01
CA LYS A 61 5.42 -4.75 -0.11
C LYS A 61 6.88 -5.09 0.14
N GLN A 62 7.81 -4.31 -0.41
CA GLN A 62 9.24 -4.50 -0.19
C GLN A 62 9.63 -4.23 1.27
N VAL A 63 9.14 -3.13 1.85
CA VAL A 63 9.36 -2.79 3.27
C VAL A 63 8.84 -3.91 4.19
N TYR A 64 7.70 -4.51 3.87
CA TYR A 64 7.18 -5.64 4.65
C TYR A 64 8.13 -6.85 4.63
N LYS A 65 8.68 -7.19 3.46
CA LYS A 65 9.67 -8.29 3.33
C LYS A 65 10.92 -8.00 4.14
N GLU A 66 11.44 -6.78 4.07
CA GLU A 66 12.61 -6.34 4.84
C GLU A 66 12.34 -6.43 6.35
N LYS A 67 11.17 -5.94 6.80
CA LYS A 67 10.73 -6.06 8.20
C LYS A 67 10.68 -7.53 8.64
N ARG A 68 10.17 -8.45 7.81
CA ARG A 68 10.14 -9.89 8.11
C ARG A 68 11.54 -10.48 8.24
N ILE A 69 12.45 -10.12 7.35
CA ILE A 69 13.85 -10.56 7.40
C ILE A 69 14.53 -10.05 8.67
N LEU A 70 14.38 -8.76 8.99
CA LEU A 70 14.92 -8.17 10.20
C LEU A 70 14.37 -8.84 11.46
N LYS A 71 13.05 -9.08 11.52
CA LYS A 71 12.42 -9.80 12.64
C LYS A 71 13.00 -11.21 12.81
N TYR A 72 13.25 -11.91 11.71
CA TYR A 72 13.89 -13.23 11.74
C TYR A 72 15.30 -13.15 12.33
N TYR A 73 16.14 -12.22 11.88
CA TYR A 73 17.49 -12.04 12.44
C TYR A 73 17.49 -11.59 13.91
N SER A 74 16.54 -10.75 14.32
CA SER A 74 16.37 -10.38 15.73
C SER A 74 15.97 -11.58 16.60
N SER A 75 15.22 -12.54 16.05
CA SER A 75 14.78 -13.72 16.80
C SER A 75 15.86 -14.79 17.00
N ILE A 76 16.96 -14.74 16.25
CA ILE A 76 18.05 -15.74 16.34
C ILE A 76 19.30 -15.21 17.08
N THR A 77 19.39 -13.91 17.33
CA THR A 77 20.58 -13.27 17.96
C THR A 77 20.49 -13.18 19.49
N GLN A 78 19.55 -13.91 20.11
CA GLN A 78 19.39 -13.98 21.57
C GLN A 78 20.10 -15.17 22.24
N ASP A 79 20.75 -16.04 21.45
CA ASP A 79 21.40 -17.27 21.96
C ASP A 79 22.95 -17.20 21.99
N ASP A 80 23.57 -16.07 21.63
CA ASP A 80 25.02 -15.86 21.69
C ASP A 80 25.36 -14.58 22.50
N ILE A 81 25.37 -14.68 23.84
CA ILE A 81 26.21 -13.95 24.83
C ILE A 81 25.99 -14.55 26.22
#